data_AF-A0A935EKB6-F1
#
_entry.id   AF-A0A935EKB6-F1
#
_cell.length_a   1.000
_cell.length_b   1.000
_cell.length_c   1.000
_cell.angle_alpha   90.00
_cell.angle_beta   90.00
_cell.angle_gamma   90.00
#
_symmetry.space_group_name_H-M   'P 1'
#
loop_
_entity.id
_entity.type
_entity.pdbx_description
1 polymer ?
#
loop_
_entity_poly.entity_id
_entity_poly.type
_entity_poly.pdbx_seq_one_letter_code
_entity_poly.pdbx_strand_id
1 'polypeptide(L)'
;MIGAILHKDAKPLGPDVPTEISKLISKCLRKDRDERYQTIKDVGNDLREVKQELELKNLMERTASPNKPEPQTQILKATTLDEINQTTTNQTVASNPKTKYLAAGLLTLLLAAGGFFGYRYLSGSNTKQINSIAVMPFENRNSDADTDYLSDGLAESVIFRLTQIPDLRVSPTSSVMRYKGASTDVAKIAGELGVDAVMTGRLTKRGDNLNVTVELVDARTNKSLWGEQYERKLSELLTTQREIVTEIVGKLQLKLSGESEQKLAKKYTDNNEAYQLYLQGRYHWNKRQIPEFEKAIVFFKQAIEKDPNYALAYSGLADTYALFPNRGDFRPKEYMPQAKAAALKALELDPNLAEAHASLAESIKTMNMTLQVQKEHSNGRSNLIRITDLLINGMPNY
;
A
#
# COMPACT_ATOMS: atom_id res chain seq x y z
N MET A 1 20.53 -3.80 -21.95
CA MET A 1 19.85 -4.93 -21.28
C MET A 1 18.32 -4.92 -21.46
N ILE A 2 17.68 -3.74 -21.59
CA ILE A 2 16.20 -3.62 -21.75
C ILE A 2 15.69 -4.14 -23.10
N GLY A 3 16.45 -3.99 -24.21
CA GLY A 3 16.03 -4.47 -25.54
C GLY A 3 15.87 -5.99 -25.67
N ALA A 4 16.52 -6.79 -24.81
CA ALA A 4 16.38 -8.25 -24.81
C ALA A 4 15.03 -8.71 -24.24
N ILE A 5 14.40 -7.91 -23.37
CA ILE A 5 13.13 -8.24 -22.72
C ILE A 5 11.96 -8.09 -23.70
N LEU A 6 12.10 -7.23 -24.71
CA LEU A 6 11.06 -6.94 -25.69
C LEU A 6 11.11 -7.85 -26.93
N HIS A 7 12.27 -8.39 -27.30
CA HIS A 7 12.46 -9.07 -28.60
C HIS A 7 13.03 -10.49 -28.54
N LYS A 8 13.45 -11.01 -27.37
CA LYS A 8 13.92 -12.39 -27.25
C LYS A 8 12.88 -13.29 -26.60
N ASP A 9 12.70 -14.47 -27.18
CA ASP A 9 11.87 -15.53 -26.60
C ASP A 9 12.42 -15.98 -25.24
N ALA A 10 11.51 -16.40 -24.36
CA ALA A 10 11.87 -16.93 -23.06
C ALA A 10 12.75 -18.18 -23.23
N LYS A 11 13.81 -18.30 -22.43
CA LYS A 11 14.64 -19.51 -22.42
C LYS A 11 13.77 -20.71 -21.99
N PRO A 12 13.91 -21.88 -22.63
CA PRO A 12 13.19 -23.07 -22.22
C PRO A 12 13.56 -23.44 -20.77
N LEU A 13 12.55 -23.87 -20.01
CA LEU A 13 12.72 -24.36 -18.65
C LEU A 13 13.53 -25.67 -18.64
N GLY A 14 14.23 -25.95 -17.55
CA GLY A 14 15.06 -27.13 -17.41
C GLY A 14 14.30 -28.45 -17.61
N PRO A 15 15.01 -29.57 -17.83
CA PRO A 15 14.42 -30.87 -18.18
C PRO A 15 13.51 -31.46 -17.09
N ASP A 16 13.58 -30.94 -15.87
CA ASP A 16 12.81 -31.42 -14.70
C ASP A 16 11.37 -30.84 -14.64
N VAL A 17 11.00 -29.95 -15.55
CA VAL A 17 9.66 -29.35 -15.57
C VAL A 17 8.73 -30.17 -16.48
N PRO A 18 7.56 -30.64 -15.97
CA PRO A 18 6.55 -31.30 -16.80
C PRO A 18 6.21 -30.46 -18.05
N THR A 19 6.08 -31.12 -19.19
CA THR A 19 5.91 -30.46 -20.49
C THR A 19 4.65 -29.58 -20.52
N GLU A 20 3.64 -29.97 -19.76
CA GLU A 20 2.36 -29.30 -19.58
C GLU A 20 2.53 -27.94 -18.84
N ILE A 21 3.36 -27.91 -17.80
CA ILE A 21 3.69 -26.68 -17.06
C ILE A 21 4.55 -25.76 -17.92
N SER A 22 5.48 -26.31 -18.69
CA SER A 22 6.33 -25.54 -19.60
C SER A 22 5.52 -24.82 -20.69
N LYS A 23 4.49 -25.48 -21.24
CA LYS A 23 3.56 -24.88 -22.21
C LYS A 23 2.76 -23.72 -21.62
N LEU A 24 2.26 -23.86 -20.39
CA LEU A 24 1.50 -22.82 -19.70
C LEU A 24 2.36 -21.58 -19.44
N ILE A 25 3.58 -21.77 -18.89
CA ILE A 25 4.52 -20.67 -18.63
C ILE A 25 4.92 -19.99 -19.95
N SER A 26 5.15 -20.75 -21.01
CA SER A 26 5.47 -20.20 -22.34
C SER A 26 4.33 -19.32 -22.87
N LYS A 27 3.07 -19.72 -22.68
CA LYS A 27 1.90 -18.92 -23.08
C LYS A 27 1.75 -17.65 -22.23
N CYS A 28 2.08 -17.68 -20.94
CA CYS A 28 2.12 -16.48 -20.09
C CYS A 28 3.21 -15.47 -20.52
N LEU A 29 4.32 -15.96 -21.08
CA LEU A 29 5.50 -15.16 -21.42
C LEU A 29 5.55 -14.70 -22.90
N ARG A 30 4.52 -15.00 -23.70
CA ARG A 30 4.43 -14.53 -25.10
C ARG A 30 4.49 -13.01 -25.18
N LYS A 31 5.11 -12.48 -26.23
CA LYS A 31 5.32 -11.02 -26.38
C LYS A 31 4.08 -10.31 -26.91
N ASP A 32 3.37 -10.95 -27.84
CA ASP A 32 2.07 -10.50 -28.29
C ASP A 32 1.05 -10.60 -27.14
N ARG A 33 0.27 -9.55 -26.96
CA ARG A 33 -0.80 -9.51 -25.97
C ARG A 33 -1.91 -10.48 -26.33
N ASP A 34 -2.24 -10.64 -27.60
CA ASP A 34 -3.40 -11.43 -28.03
C ASP A 34 -3.11 -12.94 -27.94
N GLU A 35 -1.83 -13.32 -27.94
CA GLU A 35 -1.40 -14.70 -27.74
C GLU A 35 -1.22 -15.07 -26.25
N ARG A 36 -1.23 -14.10 -25.33
CA ARG A 36 -1.18 -14.34 -23.88
C ARG A 36 -2.57 -14.65 -23.30
N TYR A 37 -2.58 -15.18 -22.09
CA TYR A 37 -3.81 -15.20 -21.29
C TYR A 37 -4.30 -13.78 -21.04
N GLN A 38 -5.58 -13.53 -21.33
CA GLN A 38 -6.19 -12.21 -21.15
C GLN A 38 -6.57 -11.94 -19.69
N THR A 39 -6.84 -13.01 -18.91
CA THR A 39 -7.22 -12.89 -17.51
C THR A 39 -6.48 -13.89 -16.62
N ILE A 40 -6.31 -13.52 -15.35
CA ILE A 40 -5.76 -14.42 -14.32
C ILE A 40 -6.67 -15.64 -14.08
N LYS A 41 -7.97 -15.50 -14.39
CA LYS A 41 -8.96 -16.58 -14.29
C LYS A 41 -8.66 -17.69 -15.30
N ASP A 42 -8.25 -17.33 -16.52
CA ASP A 42 -7.90 -18.30 -17.57
C ASP A 42 -6.63 -19.07 -17.20
N VAL A 43 -5.63 -18.39 -16.64
CA VAL A 43 -4.42 -19.03 -16.09
C VAL A 43 -4.78 -20.02 -14.97
N GLY A 44 -5.69 -19.61 -14.07
CA GLY A 44 -6.13 -20.44 -12.96
C GLY A 44 -6.94 -21.68 -13.38
N ASN A 45 -7.66 -21.61 -14.50
CA ASN A 45 -8.41 -22.74 -15.04
C ASN A 45 -7.45 -23.77 -15.65
N ASP A 46 -6.53 -23.35 -16.53
CA ASP A 46 -5.57 -24.25 -17.18
C ASP A 46 -4.61 -24.88 -16.15
N LEU A 47 -4.23 -24.14 -15.10
CA LEU A 47 -3.38 -24.69 -14.03
C LEU A 47 -4.09 -25.79 -13.24
N ARG A 48 -5.42 -25.68 -13.07
CA ARG A 48 -6.22 -26.69 -12.37
C ARG A 48 -6.36 -27.96 -13.21
N GLU A 49 -6.49 -27.82 -14.52
CA GLU A 49 -6.53 -28.93 -15.47
C GLU A 49 -5.19 -29.69 -15.50
N VAL A 50 -4.07 -28.97 -15.63
CA VAL A 50 -2.72 -29.57 -15.59
C VAL A 50 -2.47 -30.29 -14.26
N LYS A 51 -2.93 -29.73 -13.13
CA LYS A 51 -2.82 -30.40 -11.82
C LYS A 51 -3.56 -31.74 -11.81
N GLN A 52 -4.78 -31.79 -12.33
CA GLN A 52 -5.57 -33.03 -12.39
C GLN A 52 -4.93 -34.07 -13.31
N GLU A 53 -4.38 -33.64 -14.45
CA GLU A 53 -3.69 -34.52 -15.40
C GLU A 53 -2.41 -35.12 -14.80
N LEU A 54 -1.61 -34.32 -14.08
CA LEU A 54 -0.40 -34.80 -13.40
C LEU A 54 -0.70 -35.72 -12.21
N GLU A 55 -1.79 -35.46 -11.48
CA GLU A 55 -2.27 -36.35 -10.42
C GLU A 55 -2.75 -37.69 -11.00
N LEU A 56 -3.49 -37.66 -12.11
CA LEU A 56 -3.95 -38.87 -12.81
C LEU A 56 -2.78 -39.67 -13.39
N LYS A 57 -1.80 -39.01 -13.99
CA LYS A 57 -0.60 -39.67 -14.54
C LYS A 57 0.24 -40.33 -13.45
N ASN A 58 0.39 -39.69 -12.29
CA ASN A 58 1.01 -40.32 -11.11
C ASN A 58 0.22 -41.52 -10.60
N LEU A 59 -1.11 -41.48 -10.62
CA LEU A 59 -1.97 -42.61 -10.25
C LEU A 59 -1.82 -43.79 -11.24
N MET A 60 -1.66 -43.51 -12.53
CA MET A 60 -1.44 -44.52 -13.57
C MET A 60 -0.02 -45.11 -13.51
N GLU A 61 1.01 -44.29 -13.27
CA GLU A 61 2.38 -44.78 -13.10
C GLU A 61 2.55 -45.66 -11.85
N ARG A 62 1.79 -45.37 -10.78
CA ARG A 62 1.75 -46.21 -9.57
C ARG A 62 1.03 -47.55 -9.76
N THR A 63 0.21 -47.70 -10.80
CA THR A 63 -0.51 -48.94 -11.11
C THR A 63 0.15 -49.79 -12.21
N ALA A 64 1.20 -49.28 -12.88
CA ALA A 64 1.80 -49.91 -14.06
C ALA A 64 3.22 -50.49 -13.88
N SER A 65 3.79 -50.58 -12.67
CA SER A 65 5.11 -51.20 -12.47
C SER A 65 5.03 -52.58 -11.78
N PRO A 66 5.56 -53.68 -12.38
CA PRO A 66 5.38 -55.06 -11.90
C PRO A 66 6.57 -55.59 -11.06
N ASN A 67 6.30 -56.13 -9.86
CA ASN A 67 7.17 -57.14 -9.19
C ASN A 67 6.50 -57.87 -7.98
N LYS A 68 5.86 -59.02 -8.26
CA LYS A 68 5.87 -60.42 -7.66
C LYS A 68 6.07 -60.68 -6.13
N PRO A 69 5.65 -61.84 -5.49
CA PRO A 69 4.90 -63.04 -5.94
C PRO A 69 3.57 -63.37 -5.19
N GLU A 70 2.77 -64.23 -5.83
CA GLU A 70 1.60 -64.97 -5.31
C GLU A 70 1.92 -65.95 -4.16
N PRO A 71 0.89 -66.31 -3.36
CA PRO A 71 0.79 -67.65 -2.79
C PRO A 71 -0.49 -68.39 -3.20
N GLN A 72 -0.28 -69.45 -3.98
CA GLN A 72 -0.87 -70.80 -3.95
C GLN A 72 -2.38 -70.98 -3.65
N THR A 73 -3.08 -71.40 -4.70
CA THR A 73 -4.37 -72.10 -4.68
C THR A 73 -4.24 -73.48 -4.00
N GLN A 74 -5.01 -73.70 -2.92
CA GLN A 74 -5.38 -75.05 -2.48
C GLN A 74 -6.82 -75.35 -2.90
N ILE A 75 -6.96 -76.37 -3.74
CA ILE A 75 -8.22 -77.02 -4.10
C ILE A 75 -8.51 -78.07 -3.02
N LEU A 76 -9.73 -78.10 -2.48
CA LEU A 76 -10.48 -79.22 -1.84
C LEU A 76 -11.77 -78.57 -1.30
N LYS A 77 -13.01 -79.07 -1.45
CA LYS A 77 -13.64 -80.22 -2.10
C LYS A 77 -15.12 -79.86 -2.15
N ALA A 78 -15.85 -80.30 -3.17
CA ALA A 78 -17.30 -80.17 -3.22
C ALA A 78 -17.94 -81.00 -2.10
N THR A 79 -18.81 -80.38 -1.31
CA THR A 79 -19.80 -81.08 -0.49
C THR A 79 -21.17 -80.54 -0.87
N THR A 80 -22.03 -81.48 -1.18
CA THR A 80 -23.35 -81.40 -1.78
C THR A 80 -24.33 -80.53 -0.99
N LEU A 81 -25.18 -79.84 -1.75
CA LEU A 81 -26.52 -79.43 -1.35
C LEU A 81 -27.27 -80.70 -0.93
N ASP A 82 -27.44 -80.90 0.37
CA ASP A 82 -28.57 -81.61 0.97
C ASP A 82 -28.28 -81.72 2.47
N GLU A 83 -28.76 -80.73 3.22
CA GLU A 83 -29.45 -80.98 4.49
C GLU A 83 -30.02 -79.66 5.05
N ILE A 84 -31.35 -79.65 5.12
CA ILE A 84 -32.17 -79.05 6.19
C ILE A 84 -32.54 -77.57 6.00
N ASN A 85 -33.62 -77.40 5.22
CA ASN A 85 -34.71 -76.49 5.56
C ASN A 85 -35.19 -76.76 7.00
N GLN A 86 -35.63 -75.69 7.69
CA GLN A 86 -36.14 -75.59 9.07
C GLN A 86 -35.01 -75.30 10.08
N THR A 87 -34.82 -74.04 10.49
CA THR A 87 -35.65 -73.44 11.54
C THR A 87 -35.60 -71.90 11.43
N THR A 88 -36.75 -71.27 11.25
CA THR A 88 -36.94 -69.84 11.47
C THR A 88 -36.87 -69.58 12.97
N THR A 89 -35.74 -69.07 13.46
CA THR A 89 -35.65 -68.48 14.79
C THR A 89 -35.02 -67.10 14.66
N ASN A 90 -35.84 -66.07 14.90
CA ASN A 90 -35.40 -64.69 15.03
C ASN A 90 -34.31 -64.59 16.12
N GLN A 91 -33.04 -64.47 15.72
CA GLN A 91 -31.99 -64.03 16.63
C GLN A 91 -31.80 -62.52 16.48
N THR A 92 -32.56 -61.80 17.30
CA THR A 92 -32.17 -60.46 17.75
C THR A 92 -30.77 -60.53 18.34
N VAL A 93 -29.80 -59.92 17.66
CA VAL A 93 -28.45 -59.73 18.18
C VAL A 93 -28.57 -58.94 19.48
N ALA A 94 -28.36 -59.61 20.60
CA ALA A 94 -28.33 -59.01 21.93
C ALA A 94 -27.14 -58.03 21.99
N SER A 95 -27.38 -56.78 21.62
CA SER A 95 -26.44 -55.69 21.80
C SER A 95 -26.28 -55.44 23.30
N ASN A 96 -25.13 -55.81 23.84
CA ASN A 96 -24.73 -55.58 25.23
C ASN A 96 -24.93 -54.08 25.58
N PRO A 97 -25.64 -53.71 26.67
CA PRO A 97 -25.95 -52.29 26.94
C PRO A 97 -24.70 -51.41 27.06
N LYS A 98 -23.54 -51.98 27.43
CA LYS A 98 -22.26 -51.26 27.54
C LYS A 98 -21.70 -50.75 26.20
N THR A 99 -21.94 -51.44 25.07
CA THR A 99 -21.46 -50.98 23.75
C THR A 99 -22.31 -49.85 23.17
N LYS A 100 -23.58 -49.73 23.58
CA LYS A 100 -24.43 -48.57 23.23
C LYS A 100 -23.97 -47.28 23.91
N TYR A 101 -23.54 -47.34 25.17
CA TYR A 101 -22.99 -46.18 25.89
C TYR A 101 -21.61 -45.76 25.37
N LEU A 102 -20.77 -46.71 24.96
CA LEU A 102 -19.48 -46.42 24.31
C LEU A 102 -19.65 -45.73 22.95
N ALA A 103 -20.57 -46.23 22.11
CA ALA A 103 -20.86 -45.61 20.82
C ALA A 103 -21.48 -44.21 20.97
N ALA A 104 -22.38 -44.03 21.95
CA ALA A 104 -22.97 -42.73 22.26
C ALA A 104 -21.93 -41.73 22.79
N GLY A 105 -20.98 -42.19 23.63
CA GLY A 105 -19.89 -41.36 24.14
C GLY A 105 -18.90 -40.91 23.06
N LEU A 106 -18.63 -41.76 22.06
CA LEU A 106 -17.79 -41.38 20.92
C LEU A 106 -18.48 -40.38 19.99
N LEU A 107 -19.80 -40.52 19.79
CA LEU A 107 -20.57 -39.61 18.96
C LEU A 107 -20.69 -38.21 19.59
N THR A 108 -20.88 -38.12 20.91
CA THR A 108 -20.87 -36.84 21.62
C THR A 108 -19.49 -36.19 21.62
N LEU A 109 -18.40 -36.97 21.74
CA LEU A 109 -17.04 -36.46 21.60
C LEU A 109 -16.75 -35.94 20.19
N LEU A 110 -17.22 -36.63 19.15
CA LEU A 110 -17.07 -36.21 17.76
C LEU A 110 -17.91 -34.96 17.44
N LEU A 111 -19.13 -34.85 17.97
CA LEU A 111 -19.95 -33.65 17.83
C LEU A 111 -19.40 -32.48 18.64
N ALA A 112 -18.86 -32.72 19.83
CA ALA A 112 -18.20 -31.69 20.62
C ALA A 112 -16.89 -31.24 19.97
N ALA A 113 -16.09 -32.16 19.42
CA ALA A 113 -14.87 -31.84 18.68
C ALA A 113 -15.19 -31.14 17.35
N GLY A 114 -16.19 -31.60 16.60
CA GLY A 114 -16.65 -30.97 15.37
C GLY A 114 -17.27 -29.59 15.61
N GLY A 115 -18.03 -29.43 16.70
CA GLY A 115 -18.55 -28.15 17.15
C GLY A 115 -17.45 -27.22 17.63
N PHE A 116 -16.44 -27.72 18.36
CA PHE A 116 -15.30 -26.95 18.81
C PHE A 116 -14.40 -26.52 17.65
N PHE A 117 -14.07 -27.42 16.72
CA PHE A 117 -13.29 -27.12 15.52
C PHE A 117 -14.07 -26.26 14.53
N GLY A 118 -15.37 -26.50 14.35
CA GLY A 118 -16.25 -25.66 13.53
C GLY A 118 -16.39 -24.25 14.12
N TYR A 119 -16.59 -24.15 15.44
CA TYR A 119 -16.56 -22.87 16.16
C TYR A 119 -15.20 -22.21 16.07
N ARG A 120 -14.08 -22.95 16.12
CA ARG A 120 -12.74 -22.37 16.00
C ARG A 120 -12.38 -21.98 14.56
N TYR A 121 -12.96 -22.65 13.57
CA TYR A 121 -12.82 -22.36 12.14
C TYR A 121 -13.68 -21.15 11.73
N LEU A 122 -14.87 -21.01 12.29
CA LEU A 122 -15.79 -19.88 12.05
C LEU A 122 -15.48 -18.67 12.94
N SER A 123 -15.06 -18.89 14.19
CA SER A 123 -14.61 -17.85 15.14
C SER A 123 -13.11 -17.60 15.08
N GLY A 124 -12.43 -18.12 14.07
CA GLY A 124 -11.16 -17.58 13.62
C GLY A 124 -11.43 -16.18 13.09
N SER A 125 -11.60 -15.19 13.97
CA SER A 125 -11.36 -13.81 13.59
C SER A 125 -9.89 -13.78 13.21
N ASN A 126 -9.64 -13.99 11.93
CA ASN A 126 -8.42 -13.59 11.28
C ASN A 126 -8.45 -12.07 11.47
N THR A 127 -8.00 -11.58 12.62
CA THR A 127 -7.68 -10.17 12.83
C THR A 127 -6.51 -9.96 11.91
N LYS A 128 -6.81 -9.80 10.60
CA LYS A 128 -5.83 -9.39 9.62
C LYS A 128 -5.20 -8.16 10.23
N GLN A 129 -3.90 -8.26 10.45
CA GLN A 129 -3.07 -7.17 10.90
C GLN A 129 -3.44 -5.93 10.08
N ILE A 130 -3.67 -4.82 10.77
CA ILE A 130 -4.03 -3.57 10.12
C ILE A 130 -2.80 -3.08 9.39
N ASN A 131 -2.85 -3.10 8.06
CA ASN A 131 -1.72 -2.71 7.21
C ASN A 131 -1.99 -1.45 6.40
N SER A 132 -3.15 -0.83 6.62
CA SER A 132 -3.53 0.39 5.93
C SER A 132 -4.34 1.34 6.81
N ILE A 133 -4.01 2.62 6.72
CA ILE A 133 -4.61 3.68 7.55
C ILE A 133 -4.91 4.93 6.72
N ALA A 134 -6.05 5.56 6.99
CA ALA A 134 -6.31 6.95 6.60
C ALA A 134 -6.32 7.82 7.84
N VAL A 135 -5.61 8.95 7.81
CA VAL A 135 -5.70 9.97 8.85
C VAL A 135 -6.52 11.12 8.28
N MET A 136 -7.67 11.37 8.88
CA MET A 136 -8.58 12.41 8.42
C MET A 136 -8.05 13.79 8.83
N PRO A 137 -8.37 14.86 8.06
CA PRO A 137 -8.16 16.22 8.53
C PRO A 137 -8.83 16.40 9.89
N PHE A 138 -8.11 16.98 10.86
CA PHE A 138 -8.69 17.16 12.19
C PHE A 138 -9.75 18.25 12.15
N GLU A 139 -10.83 18.05 12.91
CA GLU A 139 -11.86 19.08 13.01
C GLU A 139 -11.37 20.23 13.88
N ASN A 140 -11.46 21.45 13.37
CA ASN A 140 -11.26 22.66 14.16
C ASN A 140 -12.57 23.03 14.87
N ARG A 141 -12.66 22.76 16.17
CA ARG A 141 -13.89 22.97 16.95
C ARG A 141 -14.23 24.44 17.20
N ASN A 142 -13.22 25.32 17.13
CA ASN A 142 -13.42 26.76 17.34
C ASN A 142 -13.88 27.48 16.07
N SER A 143 -13.76 26.84 14.90
CA SER A 143 -14.05 27.44 13.57
C SER A 143 -13.31 28.76 13.29
N ASP A 144 -12.21 29.01 13.98
CA ASP A 144 -11.32 30.15 13.74
C ASP A 144 -10.31 29.81 12.64
N ALA A 145 -10.26 30.63 11.59
CA ALA A 145 -9.35 30.43 10.46
C ALA A 145 -7.87 30.37 10.89
N ASP A 146 -7.55 31.00 12.02
CA ASP A 146 -6.19 31.04 12.59
C ASP A 146 -5.75 29.71 13.21
N THR A 147 -6.65 28.74 13.42
CA THR A 147 -6.33 27.41 13.99
C THR A 147 -6.41 26.30 12.93
N ASP A 148 -6.94 26.58 11.75
CA ASP A 148 -7.06 25.59 10.67
C ASP A 148 -5.71 24.99 10.28
N TYR A 149 -4.65 25.80 10.23
CA TYR A 149 -3.30 25.31 9.93
C TYR A 149 -2.79 24.31 10.97
N LEU A 150 -3.20 24.43 12.24
CA LEU A 150 -2.81 23.50 13.29
C LEU A 150 -3.53 22.17 13.13
N SER A 151 -4.85 22.21 12.88
CA SER A 151 -5.66 21.01 12.70
C SER A 151 -5.25 20.21 11.44
N ASP A 152 -5.20 20.87 10.28
CA ASP A 152 -4.79 20.23 9.02
C ASP A 152 -3.31 19.83 9.05
N GLY A 153 -2.46 20.73 9.57
CA GLY A 153 -1.01 20.53 9.61
C GLY A 153 -0.62 19.38 10.54
N LEU A 154 -1.27 19.24 11.69
CA LEU A 154 -1.03 18.11 12.60
C LEU A 154 -1.46 16.78 11.98
N ALA A 155 -2.63 16.73 11.31
CA ALA A 155 -3.07 15.53 10.60
C ALA A 155 -2.07 15.15 9.50
N GLU A 156 -1.62 16.12 8.70
CA GLU A 156 -0.64 15.91 7.64
C GLU A 156 0.73 15.49 8.16
N SER A 157 1.18 16.03 9.29
CA SER A 157 2.47 15.64 9.86
C SER A 157 2.42 14.22 10.46
N VAL A 158 1.26 13.78 10.98
CA VAL A 158 1.02 12.39 11.36
C VAL A 158 1.05 11.49 10.13
N ILE A 159 0.34 11.84 9.04
CA ILE A 159 0.39 11.11 7.76
C ILE A 159 1.84 10.95 7.31
N PHE A 160 2.59 12.05 7.27
CA PHE A 160 3.97 12.06 6.85
C PHE A 160 4.83 11.09 7.67
N ARG A 161 4.72 11.10 9.01
CA ARG A 161 5.49 10.16 9.83
C ARG A 161 5.07 8.71 9.62
N LEU A 162 3.77 8.43 9.48
CA LEU A 162 3.28 7.07 9.26
C LEU A 162 3.73 6.51 7.90
N THR A 163 3.89 7.35 6.88
CA THR A 163 4.39 6.90 5.55
C THR A 163 5.83 6.40 5.58
N GLN A 164 6.61 6.75 6.60
CA GLN A 164 7.99 6.29 6.76
C GLN A 164 8.08 4.87 7.33
N ILE A 165 6.95 4.28 7.72
CA ILE A 165 6.87 2.94 8.30
C ILE A 165 6.75 1.93 7.16
N PRO A 166 7.73 1.02 7.00
CA PRO A 166 7.63 -0.08 6.04
C PRO A 166 6.35 -0.89 6.24
N ASP A 167 5.78 -1.36 5.14
CA ASP A 167 4.60 -2.23 5.10
C ASP A 167 3.28 -1.60 5.62
N LEU A 168 3.29 -0.32 6.01
CA LEU A 168 2.07 0.45 6.32
C LEU A 168 1.65 1.29 5.12
N ARG A 169 0.49 0.99 4.54
CA ARG A 169 -0.12 1.81 3.47
C ARG A 169 -0.87 2.98 4.09
N VAL A 170 -0.45 4.20 3.79
CA VAL A 170 -1.11 5.41 4.31
C VAL A 170 -1.82 6.13 3.16
N SER A 171 -3.08 6.52 3.38
CA SER A 171 -3.79 7.36 2.41
C SER A 171 -3.12 8.73 2.29
N PRO A 172 -2.84 9.22 1.07
CA PRO A 172 -2.13 10.49 0.90
C PRO A 172 -3.01 11.67 1.31
N THR A 173 -2.39 12.75 1.81
CA THR A 173 -3.06 13.97 2.29
C THR A 173 -4.07 14.52 1.27
N SER A 174 -3.73 14.51 -0.02
CA SER A 174 -4.61 14.97 -1.11
C SER A 174 -5.90 14.15 -1.24
N SER A 175 -5.87 12.85 -0.89
CA SER A 175 -7.04 11.98 -0.96
C SER A 175 -7.97 12.15 0.24
N VAL A 176 -7.41 12.40 1.44
CA VAL A 176 -8.22 12.58 2.65
C VAL A 176 -8.78 14.00 2.78
N MET A 177 -8.13 15.01 2.19
CA MET A 177 -8.54 16.41 2.30
C MET A 177 -9.95 16.69 1.75
N ARG A 178 -10.42 15.89 0.78
CA ARG A 178 -11.79 15.99 0.23
C ARG A 178 -12.90 15.71 1.24
N TYR A 179 -12.57 15.06 2.36
CA TYR A 179 -13.50 14.72 3.43
C TYR A 179 -13.50 15.75 4.57
N LYS A 180 -12.73 16.85 4.45
CA LYS A 180 -12.73 17.90 5.47
C LYS A 180 -14.14 18.48 5.64
N GLY A 181 -14.63 18.54 6.88
CA GLY A 181 -15.96 19.04 7.22
C GLY A 181 -17.12 18.12 6.84
N ALA A 182 -16.85 16.93 6.28
CA ALA A 182 -17.89 15.96 5.97
C ALA A 182 -18.20 15.11 7.20
N SER A 183 -19.41 15.18 7.75
CA SER A 183 -19.89 14.25 8.78
C SER A 183 -20.14 12.88 8.15
N THR A 184 -19.08 12.08 7.98
CA THR A 184 -19.17 10.86 7.18
C THR A 184 -18.97 9.62 8.04
N ASP A 185 -19.73 8.58 7.72
CA ASP A 185 -19.55 7.23 8.22
C ASP A 185 -18.12 6.72 7.92
N VAL A 186 -17.40 6.39 8.98
CA VAL A 186 -16.02 5.88 8.94
C VAL A 186 -15.91 4.64 8.04
N ALA A 187 -16.91 3.76 8.04
CA ALA A 187 -16.90 2.56 7.21
C ALA A 187 -16.98 2.92 5.72
N LYS A 188 -17.75 3.96 5.37
CA LYS A 188 -17.84 4.45 3.99
C LYS A 188 -16.52 5.07 3.53
N ILE A 189 -15.92 5.95 4.34
CA ILE A 189 -14.61 6.55 4.02
C ILE A 189 -13.55 5.46 3.81
N ALA A 190 -13.50 4.48 4.71
CA ALA A 190 -12.55 3.38 4.63
C ALA A 190 -12.72 2.55 3.36
N GLY A 191 -13.97 2.28 2.96
CA GLY A 191 -14.29 1.61 1.70
C GLY A 191 -13.84 2.40 0.47
N GLU A 192 -14.06 3.72 0.45
CA GLU A 192 -13.66 4.59 -0.66
C GLU A 192 -12.13 4.79 -0.74
N LEU A 193 -11.43 4.80 0.39
CA LEU A 193 -9.98 4.93 0.46
C LEU A 193 -9.23 3.59 0.41
N GLY A 194 -9.94 2.46 0.57
CA GLY A 194 -9.34 1.13 0.57
C GLY A 194 -8.41 0.88 1.77
N VAL A 195 -8.78 1.37 2.96
CA VAL A 195 -8.00 1.26 4.19
C VAL A 195 -8.68 0.39 5.25
N ASP A 196 -7.88 -0.26 6.10
CA ASP A 196 -8.35 -1.12 7.19
C ASP A 196 -8.73 -0.30 8.44
N ALA A 197 -8.03 0.81 8.69
CA ALA A 197 -8.27 1.70 9.81
C ALA A 197 -8.39 3.16 9.39
N VAL A 198 -9.15 3.91 10.18
CA VAL A 198 -9.31 5.36 10.02
C VAL A 198 -9.01 6.03 11.34
N MET A 199 -8.17 7.05 11.30
CA MET A 199 -7.90 7.93 12.42
C MET A 199 -8.64 9.25 12.21
N THR A 200 -9.45 9.62 13.19
CA THR A 200 -10.09 10.93 13.27
C THR A 200 -9.48 11.74 14.40
N GLY A 201 -9.56 13.06 14.30
CA GLY A 201 -9.08 13.94 15.35
C GLY A 201 -9.86 15.23 15.41
N ARG A 202 -9.81 15.87 16.58
CA ARG A 202 -10.39 17.19 16.84
C ARG A 202 -9.36 18.02 17.58
N LEU A 203 -9.23 19.27 17.19
CA LEU A 203 -8.32 20.22 17.82
C LEU A 203 -9.09 21.46 18.27
N THR A 204 -8.75 21.95 19.45
CA THR A 204 -9.28 23.20 20.02
C THR A 204 -8.13 23.98 20.63
N LYS A 205 -8.01 25.26 20.28
CA LYS A 205 -6.99 26.16 20.84
C LYS A 205 -7.64 27.22 21.71
N ARG A 206 -7.07 27.53 22.88
CA ARG A 206 -7.48 28.66 23.72
C ARG A 206 -6.24 29.36 24.26
N GLY A 207 -5.92 30.52 23.67
CA GLY A 207 -4.61 31.16 23.89
C GLY A 207 -3.50 30.20 23.47
N ASP A 208 -2.60 29.88 24.39
CA ASP A 208 -1.51 28.92 24.15
C ASP A 208 -1.86 27.47 24.52
N ASN A 209 -3.07 27.20 25.03
CA ASN A 209 -3.47 25.84 25.37
C ASN A 209 -4.13 25.16 24.18
N LEU A 210 -3.76 23.90 23.95
CA LEU A 210 -4.30 23.00 22.95
C LEU A 210 -5.00 21.83 23.64
N ASN A 211 -6.19 21.52 23.16
CA ASN A 211 -6.86 20.25 23.42
C ASN A 211 -6.93 19.48 22.10
N VAL A 212 -6.29 18.32 22.06
CA VAL A 212 -6.27 17.42 20.90
C VAL A 212 -6.93 16.12 21.31
N THR A 213 -8.07 15.80 20.69
CA THR A 213 -8.72 14.48 20.84
C THR A 213 -8.45 13.69 19.58
N VAL A 214 -8.04 12.43 19.70
CA VAL A 214 -7.83 11.53 18.57
C VAL A 214 -8.52 10.20 18.83
N GLU A 215 -8.96 9.57 17.75
CA GLU A 215 -9.56 8.23 17.79
C GLU A 215 -9.09 7.44 16.57
N LEU A 216 -8.75 6.19 16.79
CA LEU A 216 -8.37 5.21 15.79
C LEU A 216 -9.41 4.10 15.76
N VAL A 217 -10.05 3.90 14.60
CA VAL A 217 -11.14 2.94 14.40
C VAL A 217 -10.71 1.86 13.42
N ASP A 218 -10.97 0.59 13.75
CA ASP A 218 -10.94 -0.51 12.79
C ASP A 218 -12.21 -0.46 11.95
N ALA A 219 -12.08 -0.04 10.70
CA ALA A 219 -13.22 0.19 9.83
C ALA A 219 -13.91 -1.12 9.37
N ARG A 220 -13.24 -2.27 9.50
CA ARG A 220 -13.79 -3.57 9.12
C ARG A 220 -14.78 -4.09 10.17
N THR A 221 -14.57 -3.70 11.42
CA THR A 221 -15.42 -4.10 12.56
C THR A 221 -16.20 -2.94 13.16
N ASN A 222 -15.93 -1.72 12.70
CA ASN A 222 -16.43 -0.47 13.25
C ASN A 222 -16.22 -0.36 14.78
N LYS A 223 -15.05 -0.81 15.24
CA LYS A 223 -14.67 -0.78 16.66
C LYS A 223 -13.52 0.20 16.88
N SER A 224 -13.63 0.98 17.94
CA SER A 224 -12.54 1.84 18.41
C SER A 224 -11.38 0.96 18.89
N LEU A 225 -10.21 1.15 18.31
CA LEU A 225 -8.96 0.51 18.72
C LEU A 225 -8.27 1.29 19.83
N TRP A 226 -8.41 2.61 19.78
CA TRP A 226 -7.79 3.54 20.70
C TRP A 226 -8.41 4.93 20.55
N GLY A 227 -8.50 5.66 21.65
CA GLY A 227 -8.75 7.09 21.65
C GLY A 227 -8.04 7.73 22.83
N GLU A 228 -7.63 8.98 22.67
CA GLU A 228 -6.87 9.72 23.68
C GLU A 228 -7.18 11.21 23.61
N GLN A 229 -7.02 11.89 24.75
CA GLN A 229 -7.15 13.33 24.85
C GLN A 229 -5.88 13.95 25.43
N TYR A 230 -5.30 14.88 24.67
CA TYR A 230 -4.10 15.61 25.05
C TYR A 230 -4.45 17.04 25.39
N GLU A 231 -4.16 17.45 26.62
CA GLU A 231 -4.18 18.84 27.05
C GLU A 231 -2.73 19.30 27.22
N ARG A 232 -2.30 20.20 26.34
CA ARG A 232 -0.89 20.58 26.15
C ARG A 232 -0.77 22.05 25.81
N LYS A 233 0.42 22.63 25.97
CA LYS A 233 0.71 23.95 25.40
C LYS A 233 1.02 23.84 23.91
N LEU A 234 0.80 24.93 23.16
CA LEU A 234 1.20 25.05 21.76
C LEU A 234 2.71 24.83 21.58
N SER A 235 3.52 25.23 22.57
CA SER A 235 4.96 24.95 22.64
C SER A 235 5.31 23.46 22.80
N GLU A 236 4.34 22.58 22.99
CA GLU A 236 4.53 21.13 23.13
C GLU A 236 3.95 20.36 21.93
N LEU A 237 3.41 21.06 20.92
CA LEU A 237 2.72 20.46 19.78
C LEU A 237 3.56 19.41 19.05
N LEU A 238 4.87 19.64 18.90
CA LEU A 238 5.79 18.67 18.28
C LEU A 238 5.90 17.39 19.10
N THR A 239 5.97 17.51 20.42
CA THR A 239 6.01 16.35 21.33
C THR A 239 4.68 15.60 21.28
N THR A 240 3.55 16.31 21.32
CA THR A 240 2.21 15.71 21.17
C THR A 240 2.09 14.92 19.87
N GLN A 241 2.61 15.47 18.76
CA GLN A 241 2.60 14.77 17.48
C GLN A 241 3.40 13.46 17.52
N ARG A 242 4.58 13.47 18.16
CA ARG A 242 5.41 12.27 18.31
C ARG A 242 4.74 11.21 19.17
N GLU A 243 4.10 11.62 20.26
CA GLU A 243 3.32 10.75 21.14
C GLU A 243 2.18 10.07 20.36
N ILE A 244 1.39 10.86 19.63
CA ILE A 244 0.27 10.34 18.80
C ILE A 244 0.76 9.28 17.81
N VAL A 245 1.85 9.55 17.07
CA VAL A 245 2.36 8.59 16.08
C VAL A 245 2.86 7.31 16.77
N THR A 246 3.58 7.44 17.89
CA THR A 246 4.09 6.29 18.64
C THR A 246 2.95 5.40 19.13
N GLU A 247 1.89 6.00 19.68
CA GLU A 247 0.71 5.27 20.14
C GLU A 247 0.00 4.57 18.97
N ILE A 248 -0.26 5.27 17.86
CA ILE A 248 -0.90 4.67 16.67
C ILE A 248 -0.13 3.42 16.23
N VAL A 249 1.19 3.51 16.10
CA VAL A 249 2.01 2.39 15.65
C VAL A 249 1.92 1.20 16.62
N GLY A 250 1.91 1.47 17.93
CA GLY A 250 1.68 0.45 18.94
C GLY A 250 0.30 -0.21 18.83
N LYS A 251 -0.76 0.57 18.59
CA LYS A 251 -2.14 0.07 18.50
C LYS A 251 -2.42 -0.69 17.21
N LEU A 252 -1.73 -0.35 16.12
CA LEU A 252 -1.80 -1.09 14.86
C LEU A 252 -1.12 -2.47 14.95
N GLN A 253 -0.42 -2.77 16.06
CA GLN A 253 0.31 -4.03 16.28
C GLN A 253 1.28 -4.34 15.14
N LEU A 254 1.88 -3.30 14.56
CA LEU A 254 2.83 -3.45 13.47
C LEU A 254 4.09 -4.12 14.01
N LYS A 255 4.52 -5.21 13.37
CA LYS A 255 5.85 -5.77 13.60
C LYS A 255 6.87 -4.82 12.97
N LEU A 256 7.42 -3.92 13.78
CA LEU A 256 8.47 -3.03 13.32
C LEU A 256 9.77 -3.82 13.20
N SER A 257 10.46 -3.61 12.08
CA SER A 257 11.88 -3.98 11.99
C SER A 257 12.72 -2.95 12.75
N GLY A 258 13.97 -3.29 13.13
CA GLY A 258 14.86 -2.33 13.80
C GLY A 258 15.12 -1.05 12.97
N GLU A 259 15.08 -1.14 11.64
CA GLU A 259 15.15 0.04 10.75
C GLU A 259 13.88 0.90 10.85
N SER A 260 12.71 0.28 10.95
CA SER A 260 11.42 0.98 11.12
C SER A 260 11.37 1.74 12.44
N GLU A 261 11.88 1.14 13.53
CA GLU A 261 11.99 1.79 14.84
C GLU A 261 12.90 3.02 14.78
N GLN A 262 14.04 2.93 14.10
CA GLN A 262 14.95 4.07 13.91
C GLN A 262 14.30 5.20 13.10
N LYS A 263 13.56 4.87 12.03
CA LYS A 263 12.82 5.86 11.24
C LYS A 263 11.73 6.56 12.05
N LEU A 264 11.01 5.81 12.89
CA LEU A 264 10.00 6.37 13.79
C LEU A 264 10.61 7.26 14.88
N ALA A 265 11.74 6.84 15.44
CA ALA A 265 12.49 7.60 16.45
C ALA A 265 13.19 8.84 15.86
N LYS A 266 13.33 8.94 14.53
CA LYS A 266 13.98 10.07 13.88
C LYS A 266 13.26 11.37 14.21
N LYS A 267 14.03 12.31 14.75
CA LYS A 267 13.60 13.68 15.00
C LYS A 267 14.05 14.56 13.85
N TYR A 268 13.10 15.10 13.10
CA TYR A 268 13.40 16.01 11.97
C TYR A 268 13.75 17.44 12.41
N THR A 269 13.26 17.84 13.58
CA THR A 269 13.57 19.11 14.26
C THR A 269 13.30 18.91 15.75
N ASP A 270 13.97 19.65 16.63
CA ASP A 270 13.61 19.82 18.05
C ASP A 270 13.13 21.24 18.36
N ASN A 271 13.01 22.09 17.34
CA ASN A 271 12.53 23.46 17.48
C ASN A 271 11.00 23.52 17.21
N ASN A 272 10.24 23.77 18.27
CA ASN A 272 8.77 23.87 18.19
C ASN A 272 8.30 25.03 17.30
N GLU A 273 9.02 26.14 17.26
CA GLU A 273 8.68 27.28 16.41
C GLU A 273 8.91 26.94 14.93
N ALA A 274 10.04 26.31 14.61
CA ALA A 274 10.33 25.81 13.27
C ALA A 274 9.24 24.81 12.80
N TYR A 275 8.79 23.94 13.71
CA TYR A 275 7.70 23.01 13.43
C TYR A 275 6.37 23.72 13.14
N GLN A 276 5.99 24.72 13.93
CA GLN A 276 4.75 25.49 13.69
C GLN A 276 4.80 26.22 12.34
N LEU A 277 5.92 26.87 12.03
CA LEU A 277 6.15 27.54 10.74
C LEU A 277 6.07 26.54 9.58
N TYR A 278 6.64 25.33 9.75
CA TYR A 278 6.52 24.26 8.77
C TYR A 278 5.05 23.86 8.55
N LEU A 279 4.25 23.72 9.61
CA LEU A 279 2.81 23.42 9.48
C LEU A 279 2.06 24.51 8.72
N GLN A 280 2.37 25.78 8.99
CA GLN A 280 1.80 26.92 8.24
C GLN A 280 2.19 26.84 6.75
N GLY A 281 3.45 26.55 6.45
CA GLY A 281 3.92 26.36 5.08
C GLY A 281 3.15 25.26 4.35
N ARG A 282 2.97 24.11 5.00
CA ARG A 282 2.21 22.97 4.46
C ARG A 282 0.73 23.28 4.26
N TYR A 283 0.10 23.96 5.21
CA TYR A 283 -1.28 24.41 5.10
C TYR A 283 -1.51 25.28 3.85
N HIS A 284 -0.67 26.30 3.66
CA HIS A 284 -0.75 27.16 2.49
C HIS A 284 -0.42 26.44 1.19
N TRP A 285 0.58 25.55 1.20
CA TRP A 285 0.90 24.71 0.04
C TRP A 285 -0.27 23.81 -0.38
N ASN A 286 -1.03 23.26 0.57
CA ASN A 286 -2.18 22.41 0.26
C ASN A 286 -3.38 23.13 -0.32
N LYS A 287 -3.49 24.46 -0.19
CA LYS A 287 -4.55 25.24 -0.84
C LYS A 287 -4.42 25.34 -2.34
N ARG A 288 -3.26 24.99 -2.90
CA ARG A 288 -3.10 24.78 -4.35
C ARG A 288 -3.34 26.04 -5.21
N GLN A 289 -3.18 27.23 -4.65
CA GLN A 289 -3.34 28.53 -5.31
C GLN A 289 -2.04 29.33 -5.30
N ILE A 290 -1.79 30.12 -6.35
CA ILE A 290 -0.57 30.96 -6.48
C ILE A 290 -0.29 31.83 -5.25
N PRO A 291 -1.22 32.69 -4.77
CA PRO A 291 -0.94 33.56 -3.61
C PRO A 291 -0.69 32.77 -2.33
N GLU A 292 -1.20 31.55 -2.23
CA GLU A 292 -0.96 30.69 -1.07
C GLU A 292 0.44 30.04 -1.15
N PHE A 293 0.95 29.73 -2.35
CA PHE A 293 2.32 29.26 -2.48
C PHE A 293 3.36 30.31 -2.09
N GLU A 294 3.11 31.59 -2.36
CA GLU A 294 4.00 32.68 -1.90
C GLU A 294 4.10 32.71 -0.38
N LYS A 295 2.96 32.57 0.31
CA LYS A 295 2.92 32.44 1.78
C LYS A 295 3.66 31.18 2.24
N ALA A 296 3.47 30.05 1.55
CA ALA A 296 4.15 28.80 1.88
C ALA A 296 5.69 28.95 1.80
N ILE A 297 6.20 29.62 0.76
CA ILE A 297 7.64 29.92 0.63
C ILE A 297 8.15 30.71 1.83
N VAL A 298 7.41 31.76 2.26
CA VAL A 298 7.80 32.58 3.42
C VAL A 298 7.88 31.73 4.68
N PHE A 299 6.85 30.93 4.97
CA PHE A 299 6.83 30.10 6.18
C PHE A 299 7.90 29.01 6.18
N PHE A 300 8.16 28.36 5.03
CA PHE A 300 9.25 27.38 4.96
C PHE A 300 10.63 28.02 5.14
N LYS A 301 10.86 29.22 4.59
CA LYS A 301 12.11 29.97 4.83
C LYS A 301 12.27 30.34 6.31
N GLN A 302 11.22 30.84 6.95
CA GLN A 302 11.25 31.13 8.38
C GLN A 302 11.51 29.87 9.22
N ALA A 303 10.91 28.72 8.86
CA ALA A 303 11.20 27.45 9.52
C ALA A 303 12.67 27.05 9.39
N ILE A 304 13.27 27.24 8.21
CA ILE A 304 14.71 27.01 7.95
C ILE A 304 15.59 27.99 8.74
N GLU A 305 15.19 29.25 8.88
CA GLU A 305 15.91 30.23 9.70
C GLU A 305 15.93 29.82 11.18
N LYS A 306 14.82 29.24 11.68
CA LYS A 306 14.71 28.75 13.06
C LYS A 306 15.44 27.44 13.30
N ASP A 307 15.51 26.58 12.28
CA ASP A 307 16.26 25.33 12.32
C ASP A 307 16.87 24.99 10.93
N PRO A 308 18.14 25.37 10.69
CA PRO A 308 18.81 25.13 9.42
C PRO A 308 19.03 23.65 9.07
N ASN A 309 18.82 22.73 10.03
CA ASN A 309 18.93 21.29 9.83
C ASN A 309 17.56 20.63 9.61
N TYR A 310 16.48 21.41 9.52
CA TYR A 310 15.14 20.87 9.35
C TYR A 310 14.86 20.43 7.91
N ALA A 311 15.26 19.22 7.56
CA ALA A 311 15.16 18.66 6.20
C ALA A 311 13.76 18.78 5.57
N LEU A 312 12.69 18.61 6.36
CA LEU A 312 11.32 18.71 5.86
C LEU A 312 10.93 20.12 5.41
N ALA A 313 11.48 21.16 6.05
CA ALA A 313 11.23 22.54 5.64
C ALA A 313 11.86 22.84 4.27
N TYR A 314 13.07 22.32 4.01
CA TYR A 314 13.67 22.37 2.68
C TYR A 314 12.87 21.57 1.65
N SER A 315 12.36 20.39 2.02
CA SER A 315 11.50 19.59 1.14
C SER A 315 10.21 20.33 0.78
N GLY A 316 9.52 20.94 1.77
CA GLY A 316 8.32 21.73 1.51
C GLY A 316 8.59 22.96 0.64
N LEU A 317 9.75 23.60 0.82
CA LEU A 317 10.19 24.69 -0.05
C LEU A 317 10.43 24.21 -1.48
N ALA A 318 11.07 23.05 -1.65
CA ALA A 318 11.28 22.42 -2.96
C ALA A 318 9.95 22.08 -3.65
N ASP A 319 9.03 21.45 -2.92
CA ASP A 319 7.69 21.09 -3.41
C ASP A 319 6.92 22.32 -3.88
N THR A 320 7.06 23.43 -3.15
CA THR A 320 6.38 24.68 -3.49
C THR A 320 6.93 25.26 -4.79
N TYR A 321 8.25 25.36 -4.94
CA TYR A 321 8.87 25.83 -6.18
C TYR A 321 8.65 24.88 -7.36
N ALA A 322 8.54 23.57 -7.14
CA ALA A 322 8.26 22.60 -8.20
C ALA A 322 6.81 22.72 -8.72
N LEU A 323 5.86 23.05 -7.84
CA LEU A 323 4.44 23.17 -8.20
C LEU A 323 4.03 24.57 -8.68
N PHE A 324 4.74 25.62 -8.25
CA PHE A 324 4.43 27.01 -8.63
C PHE A 324 4.31 27.21 -10.15
N PRO A 325 5.23 26.68 -10.99
CA PRO A 325 5.16 26.86 -12.44
C PRO A 325 3.92 26.23 -13.06
N ASN A 326 3.39 25.13 -12.51
CA ASN A 326 2.24 24.41 -13.08
C ASN A 326 0.88 25.10 -12.83
N ARG A 327 0.84 26.21 -12.08
CA ARG A 327 -0.41 26.84 -11.59
C ARG A 327 -0.51 28.35 -11.85
N GLY A 328 0.51 28.98 -12.42
CA GLY A 328 0.56 30.42 -12.70
C GLY A 328 1.26 30.79 -14.00
N ASP A 329 1.80 32.01 -14.09
CA ASP A 329 2.72 32.40 -15.16
C ASP A 329 3.93 31.46 -15.12
N PHE A 330 3.98 30.52 -16.07
CA PHE A 330 4.98 29.46 -16.14
C PHE A 330 6.39 30.07 -16.25
N ARG A 331 7.12 30.16 -15.12
CA ARG A 331 8.51 30.61 -15.05
C ARG A 331 9.47 29.51 -14.54
N PRO A 332 9.60 28.36 -15.23
CA PRO A 332 10.51 27.30 -14.78
C PRO A 332 11.96 27.73 -14.61
N LYS A 333 12.43 28.67 -15.45
CA LYS A 333 13.79 29.20 -15.37
C LYS A 333 14.09 29.89 -14.05
N GLU A 334 13.07 30.46 -13.40
CA GLU A 334 13.18 31.14 -12.12
C GLU A 334 13.08 30.14 -10.96
N TYR A 335 12.04 29.29 -10.97
CA TYR A 335 11.71 28.46 -9.82
C TYR A 335 12.37 27.08 -9.79
N MET A 336 12.63 26.43 -10.94
CA MET A 336 13.19 25.07 -10.95
C MET A 336 14.63 24.98 -10.40
N PRO A 337 15.52 25.96 -10.62
CA PRO A 337 16.81 26.00 -9.93
C PRO A 337 16.66 26.08 -8.41
N GLN A 338 15.69 26.85 -7.91
CA GLN A 338 15.39 26.97 -6.48
C GLN A 338 14.81 25.68 -5.92
N ALA A 339 13.89 25.03 -6.65
CA ALA A 339 13.34 23.72 -6.30
C ALA A 339 14.46 22.67 -6.17
N LYS A 340 15.34 22.60 -7.16
CA LYS A 340 16.49 21.69 -7.16
C LYS A 340 17.43 21.96 -5.98
N ALA A 341 17.77 23.22 -5.73
CA ALA A 341 18.67 23.59 -4.63
C ALA A 341 18.09 23.20 -3.26
N ALA A 342 16.81 23.50 -3.03
CA ALA A 342 16.11 23.13 -1.80
C ALA A 342 16.03 21.60 -1.64
N ALA A 343 15.68 20.87 -2.71
CA ALA A 343 15.62 19.41 -2.68
C ALA A 343 16.99 18.78 -2.40
N LEU A 344 18.07 19.28 -3.02
CA LEU A 344 19.42 18.81 -2.75
C LEU A 344 19.83 19.08 -1.31
N LYS A 345 19.48 20.24 -0.73
CA LYS A 345 19.77 20.53 0.67
C LYS A 345 18.98 19.62 1.61
N ALA A 346 17.73 19.32 1.30
CA ALA A 346 16.94 18.34 2.05
C ALA A 346 17.58 16.94 2.01
N LEU A 347 18.09 16.51 0.86
CA LEU A 347 18.78 15.22 0.70
C LEU A 347 20.17 15.17 1.33
N GLU A 348 20.85 16.32 1.44
CA GLU A 348 22.10 16.43 2.22
C GLU A 348 21.85 16.16 3.71
N LEU A 349 20.74 16.68 4.23
CA LEU A 349 20.32 16.48 5.62
C LEU A 349 19.67 15.10 5.85
N ASP A 350 18.96 14.59 4.85
CA ASP A 350 18.31 13.29 4.88
C ASP A 350 18.28 12.61 3.49
N PRO A 351 19.26 11.73 3.20
CA PRO A 351 19.33 11.05 1.90
C PRO A 351 18.14 10.15 1.58
N ASN A 352 17.36 9.75 2.60
CA ASN A 352 16.24 8.81 2.45
C ASN A 352 14.88 9.51 2.34
N LEU A 353 14.85 10.85 2.32
CA LEU A 353 13.63 11.63 2.29
C LEU A 353 12.94 11.54 0.91
N ALA A 354 11.89 10.73 0.81
CA ALA A 354 11.22 10.40 -0.45
C ALA A 354 10.67 11.64 -1.19
N GLU A 355 10.12 12.60 -0.45
CA GLU A 355 9.56 13.84 -0.97
C GLU A 355 10.63 14.71 -1.63
N ALA A 356 11.82 14.78 -1.03
CA ALA A 356 12.94 15.51 -1.61
C ALA A 356 13.43 14.85 -2.92
N HIS A 357 13.42 13.51 -3.00
CA HIS A 357 13.69 12.80 -4.26
C HIS A 357 12.62 13.11 -5.32
N ALA A 358 11.34 13.12 -4.95
CA ALA A 358 10.25 13.43 -5.87
C ALA A 358 10.35 14.86 -6.42
N SER A 359 10.61 15.84 -5.54
CA SER A 359 10.83 17.23 -5.93
C SER A 359 12.07 17.43 -6.79
N LEU A 360 13.16 16.74 -6.47
CA LEU A 360 14.38 16.76 -7.29
C LEU A 360 14.11 16.21 -8.69
N ALA A 361 13.43 15.06 -8.80
CA ALA A 361 13.08 14.45 -10.07
C ALA A 361 12.21 15.38 -10.94
N GLU A 362 11.17 15.98 -10.35
CA GLU A 362 10.29 16.91 -11.08
C GLU A 362 11.05 18.17 -11.54
N SER A 363 11.95 18.71 -10.70
CA SER A 363 12.77 19.86 -11.07
C SER A 363 13.69 19.57 -12.26
N ILE A 364 14.38 18.42 -12.25
CA ILE A 364 15.30 18.01 -13.32
C ILE A 364 14.53 17.73 -14.60
N LYS A 365 13.42 17.01 -14.52
CA LYS A 365 12.54 16.71 -15.66
C LYS A 365 12.07 18.00 -16.33
N THR A 366 11.57 18.96 -15.56
CA THR A 366 11.03 20.21 -16.10
C THR A 366 12.13 21.09 -16.71
N MET A 367 13.31 21.16 -16.09
CA MET A 367 14.45 21.87 -16.67
C MET A 367 14.90 21.25 -18.00
N ASN A 368 14.99 19.92 -18.08
CA ASN A 368 15.36 19.22 -19.30
C ASN A 368 14.34 19.45 -20.43
N MET A 369 13.04 19.42 -20.12
CA MET A 369 11.98 19.75 -21.07
C MET A 369 12.11 21.19 -21.58
N THR A 370 12.39 22.15 -20.69
CA THR A 370 12.57 23.57 -21.07
C THR A 370 13.77 23.75 -22.01
N LEU A 371 14.87 23.04 -21.77
CA LEU A 371 16.05 23.05 -22.64
C LEU A 371 15.78 22.43 -24.01
N GLN A 372 15.00 21.34 -24.07
CA GLN A 372 14.61 20.71 -25.33
C GLN A 372 13.74 21.64 -26.18
N VAL A 373 12.70 22.24 -25.59
CA VAL A 373 11.83 23.21 -26.29
C VAL A 373 12.65 24.41 -26.80
N GLN A 374 13.59 24.92 -26.00
CA GLN A 374 14.45 26.02 -26.43
C GLN A 374 15.35 25.62 -27.61
N LYS A 375 15.87 24.39 -27.62
CA LYS A 375 16.70 23.87 -28.72
C LYS A 375 15.89 23.65 -30.01
N GLU A 376 14.65 23.17 -29.90
CA GLU A 376 13.74 23.02 -31.03
C GLU A 376 13.33 24.38 -31.61
N HIS A 377 13.01 25.35 -30.75
CA HIS A 377 12.74 26.73 -31.19
C HIS A 377 13.95 27.39 -31.84
N SER A 378 15.17 27.20 -31.31
CA SER A 378 16.38 27.74 -31.95
C SER A 378 16.66 27.08 -33.30
N ASN A 379 16.47 25.76 -33.40
CA ASN A 379 16.66 25.03 -34.65
C ASN A 379 15.59 25.41 -35.69
N GLY A 380 14.33 25.56 -35.28
CA GLY A 380 13.23 26.03 -36.14
C GLY A 380 13.46 27.46 -36.65
N ARG A 381 13.91 28.38 -35.78
CA ARG A 381 14.32 29.73 -36.19
C ARG A 381 15.54 29.72 -37.11
N SER A 382 16.52 28.86 -36.86
CA SER A 382 17.70 28.72 -37.73
C SER A 382 17.33 28.18 -39.12
N ASN A 383 16.38 27.24 -39.20
CA ASN A 383 15.83 26.77 -40.47
C ASN A 383 15.02 27.86 -41.19
N LEU A 384 14.22 28.65 -40.48
CA LEU A 384 13.50 29.79 -41.08
C LEU A 384 14.46 30.84 -41.63
N ILE A 385 15.52 31.19 -40.89
CA ILE A 385 16.56 32.12 -41.34
C ILE A 385 17.27 31.58 -42.59
N ARG A 386 17.60 30.29 -42.61
CA ARG A 386 18.24 29.65 -43.77
C ARG A 386 17.33 29.60 -45.00
N ILE A 387 16.02 29.42 -44.81
CA ILE A 387 15.03 29.47 -45.89
C ILE A 387 14.88 30.91 -46.40
N THR A 388 14.82 31.91 -45.51
CA THR A 388 14.77 33.32 -45.94
C THR A 388 16.05 33.75 -46.65
N ASP A 389 17.22 33.31 -46.20
CA ASP A 389 18.49 33.61 -46.86
C ASP A 389 18.62 32.93 -48.23
N LEU A 390 18.06 31.72 -48.40
CA LEU A 390 17.96 31.03 -49.69
C LEU A 390 16.97 31.72 -50.64
N LEU A 391 15.86 32.25 -50.12
CA LEU A 391 14.87 32.99 -50.92
C LEU A 391 15.37 34.39 -51.30
N ILE A 392 16.18 35.04 -50.45
CA ILE A 392 16.74 36.38 -50.71
C ILE A 392 17.96 36.31 -51.65
N ASN A 393 18.85 35.32 -51.49
CA ASN A 393 20.06 35.20 -52.31
C ASN A 393 19.92 34.26 -53.53
N GLY A 394 18.77 33.59 -53.69
CA GLY A 394 18.51 32.61 -54.75
C GLY A 394 17.66 33.11 -55.91
N MET A 395 17.22 34.38 -55.92
CA MET A 395 16.51 34.94 -57.08
C MET A 395 17.51 35.49 -58.11
N PRO A 396 17.56 34.96 -59.34
CA PRO A 396 18.36 35.56 -60.41
C PRO A 396 17.76 36.91 -60.78
N ASN A 397 18.60 37.95 -60.81
CA ASN A 397 18.25 39.25 -61.39
C ASN A 397 17.79 39.03 -62.83
N TYR A 398 16.51 39.26 -63.10
CA TYR A 398 15.96 39.45 -64.44
C TYR A 398 15.70 40.93 -64.67
#